data_AF-A0A7Y7IIM6-F1
#
_entry.id   AF-A0A7Y7IIM6-F1
#
_cell.length_a   1.000
_cell.length_b   1.000
_cell.length_c   1.000
_cell.angle_alpha   90.00
_cell.angle_beta   90.00
_cell.angle_gamma   90.00
#
_symmetry.space_group_name_H-M   'P 1'
#
loop_
_entity.id
_entity.type
_entity.pdbx_description
1 polymer ?
#
loop_
_entity_poly.entity_id
_entity_poly.type
_entity_poly.pdbx_seq_one_letter_code
_entity_poly.pdbx_strand_id
1 'polypeptide(L)'
;MLRSQLADTAAEGRARLEAAKEKCRRQLSAAEAKARREIEIQAARHERETEDLRTRLRDLATINVDIACEIPELKAQVTELQLENARLFHGQSADTRELMQIAGRLFELSTRLGLPLDRATREIFARRGWRTNTLVPDQ
;
A
#
# COMPACT_ATOMS: atom_id res chain seq x y z
N MET A 1 -2.09 -24.12 95.05
CA MET A 1 -2.45 -22.86 94.36
C MET A 1 -1.44 -22.47 93.28
N LEU A 2 -0.13 -22.39 93.56
CA LEU A 2 0.86 -21.98 92.53
C LEU A 2 0.94 -22.93 91.31
N ARG A 3 0.82 -24.25 91.53
CA ARG A 3 0.82 -25.25 90.44
C ARG A 3 -0.39 -25.17 89.51
N SER A 4 -1.58 -24.82 90.03
CA SER A 4 -2.78 -24.67 89.19
C SER A 4 -2.71 -23.38 88.37
N GLN A 5 -2.25 -22.28 88.96
CA GLN A 5 -2.04 -21.01 88.25
C GLN A 5 -1.00 -21.11 87.12
N LEU A 6 0.06 -21.90 87.32
CA LEU A 6 1.04 -22.19 86.27
C LEU A 6 0.46 -23.08 85.14
N ALA A 7 -0.43 -24.02 85.48
CA ALA A 7 -1.09 -24.85 84.48
C ALA A 7 -2.10 -24.06 83.64
N ASP A 8 -2.85 -23.16 84.28
CA ASP A 8 -3.84 -22.29 83.63
C ASP A 8 -3.17 -21.28 82.69
N THR A 9 -2.09 -20.63 83.13
CA THR A 9 -1.31 -19.71 82.28
C THR A 9 -0.64 -20.42 81.09
N ALA A 10 -0.18 -21.66 81.27
CA ALA A 10 0.34 -22.48 80.17
C ALA A 10 -0.76 -22.96 79.20
N ALA A 11 -1.99 -23.18 79.69
CA ALA A 11 -3.14 -23.50 78.84
C ALA A 11 -3.58 -22.27 78.02
N GLU A 12 -3.64 -21.09 78.65
CA GLU A 12 -3.92 -19.83 77.96
C GLU A 12 -2.87 -19.49 76.90
N GLY A 13 -1.58 -19.67 77.21
CA GLY A 13 -0.49 -19.46 76.26
C GLY A 13 -0.60 -20.38 75.04
N ARG A 14 -0.94 -21.66 75.25
CA ARG A 14 -1.19 -22.63 74.16
C ARG A 14 -2.41 -22.25 73.33
N ALA A 15 -3.51 -21.85 73.96
CA ALA A 15 -4.71 -21.41 73.24
C ALA A 15 -4.45 -20.16 72.38
N ARG A 16 -3.69 -19.19 72.90
CA ARG A 16 -3.28 -17.99 72.14
C ARG A 16 -2.37 -18.34 70.96
N LEU A 17 -1.43 -19.28 71.15
CA LEU A 17 -0.56 -19.75 70.09
C LEU A 17 -1.33 -20.44 68.97
N GLU A 18 -2.28 -21.34 69.30
CA GLU A 18 -3.11 -22.02 68.31
C GLU A 18 -4.04 -21.04 67.58
N ALA A 19 -4.62 -20.06 68.29
CA ALA A 19 -5.40 -18.99 67.66
C ALA A 19 -4.55 -18.15 66.70
N ALA A 20 -3.29 -17.85 67.06
CA ALA A 20 -2.36 -17.13 66.19
C ALA A 20 -1.97 -17.94 64.95
N LYS A 21 -1.67 -19.24 65.10
CA LYS A 21 -1.38 -20.14 63.98
C LYS A 21 -2.56 -20.24 63.02
N GLU A 22 -3.78 -20.40 63.54
CA GLU A 22 -4.98 -20.47 62.72
C GLU A 22 -5.24 -19.15 61.99
N LYS A 23 -5.00 -18.01 62.65
CA LYS A 23 -5.05 -16.69 62.00
C LYS A 23 -4.04 -16.57 60.86
N CYS A 24 -2.78 -16.97 61.08
CA CYS A 24 -1.74 -16.98 60.05
C CYS A 24 -2.11 -17.91 58.89
N ARG A 25 -2.66 -19.10 59.17
CA ARG A 25 -3.12 -20.06 58.15
C ARG A 25 -4.21 -19.46 57.26
N ARG A 26 -5.19 -18.78 57.86
CA ARG A 26 -6.26 -18.08 57.12
C ARG A 26 -5.72 -16.93 56.29
N GLN A 27 -4.80 -16.14 56.84
CA GLN A 27 -4.18 -15.03 56.12
C GLN A 27 -3.37 -15.53 54.92
N LEU A 28 -2.59 -16.60 55.09
CA LEU A 28 -1.84 -17.23 54.01
C LEU A 28 -2.78 -17.75 52.92
N SER A 29 -3.82 -18.52 53.30
CA SER A 29 -4.79 -19.05 52.34
C SER A 29 -5.54 -17.94 51.59
N ALA A 30 -5.91 -16.85 52.27
CA ALA A 30 -6.54 -15.70 51.63
C ALA A 30 -5.58 -14.97 50.66
N ALA A 31 -4.31 -14.80 51.05
CA ALA A 31 -3.29 -14.19 50.19
C ALA A 31 -3.00 -15.06 48.96
N GLU A 32 -2.88 -16.37 49.12
CA GLU A 32 -2.72 -17.32 48.02
C GLU A 32 -3.91 -17.30 47.06
N ALA A 33 -5.14 -17.31 47.59
CA ALA A 33 -6.35 -17.24 46.77
C ALA A 33 -6.42 -15.92 45.99
N LYS A 34 -6.01 -14.80 46.60
CA LYS A 34 -5.94 -13.50 45.92
C LYS A 34 -4.89 -13.50 44.81
N ALA A 35 -3.68 -13.96 45.11
CA ALA A 35 -2.58 -14.03 44.14
C ALA A 35 -2.95 -14.93 42.94
N ARG A 36 -3.57 -16.09 43.19
CA ARG A 36 -4.06 -16.98 42.13
C ARG A 36 -5.07 -16.28 41.23
N ARG A 37 -6.07 -15.61 41.80
CA ARG A 37 -7.07 -14.87 41.03
C ARG A 37 -6.45 -13.75 40.20
N GLU A 38 -5.48 -13.02 40.76
CA GLU A 38 -4.80 -11.95 40.02
C GLU A 38 -4.02 -12.51 38.82
N ILE A 39 -3.31 -13.62 39.01
CA ILE A 39 -2.59 -14.31 37.93
C ILE A 39 -3.57 -14.84 36.88
N GLU A 40 -4.68 -15.45 37.27
CA GLU A 40 -5.71 -15.95 36.35
C GLU A 40 -6.32 -14.82 35.50
N ILE A 41 -6.62 -13.68 36.12
CA ILE A 41 -7.14 -12.50 35.41
C ILE A 41 -6.11 -11.95 34.43
N GLN A 42 -4.84 -11.86 34.84
CA GLN A 42 -3.76 -11.40 33.96
C GLN A 42 -3.53 -12.37 32.79
N ALA A 43 -3.50 -13.67 33.05
CA ALA A 43 -3.37 -14.70 32.03
C ALA A 43 -4.51 -14.62 31.01
N ALA A 44 -5.77 -14.55 31.47
CA ALA A 44 -6.93 -14.42 30.60
C ALA A 44 -6.91 -13.14 29.77
N ARG A 45 -6.39 -12.03 30.33
CA ARG A 45 -6.20 -10.78 29.58
C ARG A 45 -5.15 -10.94 28.47
N HIS A 46 -4.00 -11.51 28.81
CA HIS A 46 -2.94 -11.73 27.83
C HIS A 46 -3.36 -12.71 26.74
N GLU A 47 -4.10 -13.77 27.06
CA GLU A 47 -4.66 -14.69 26.07
C GLU A 47 -5.55 -13.96 25.06
N ARG A 48 -6.45 -13.08 25.54
CA ARG A 48 -7.29 -12.26 24.65
C ARG A 48 -6.47 -11.32 23.78
N GLU A 49 -5.52 -10.60 24.37
CA GLU A 49 -4.63 -9.70 23.62
C GLU A 49 -3.84 -10.46 22.55
N THR A 50 -3.36 -11.68 22.86
CA THR A 50 -2.66 -12.51 21.87
C THR A 50 -3.57 -12.99 20.74
N GLU A 51 -4.83 -13.33 21.02
CA GLU A 51 -5.74 -13.77 19.96
C GLU A 51 -6.18 -12.61 19.07
N ASP A 52 -6.39 -11.42 19.64
CA ASP A 52 -6.65 -10.20 18.88
C ASP A 52 -5.49 -9.88 17.94
N LEU A 53 -4.24 -9.97 18.43
CA LEU A 53 -3.05 -9.75 17.62
C LEU A 53 -2.88 -10.81 16.53
N ARG A 54 -3.18 -12.08 16.81
CA ARG A 54 -3.16 -13.15 15.79
C ARG A 54 -4.19 -12.91 14.70
N THR A 55 -5.39 -12.48 15.06
CA THR A 55 -6.45 -12.15 14.10
C THR A 55 -5.99 -11.01 13.19
N ARG A 56 -5.51 -9.90 13.78
CA ARG A 56 -4.96 -8.77 13.00
C ARG A 56 -3.81 -9.18 12.07
N LEU A 57 -2.93 -10.06 12.53
CA LEU A 57 -1.82 -10.56 11.72
C LEU A 57 -2.32 -11.35 10.51
N ARG A 58 -3.36 -12.20 10.68
CA ARG A 58 -3.99 -12.94 9.58
C ARG A 58 -4.64 -11.98 8.58
N ASP A 59 -5.37 -10.98 9.06
CA ASP A 59 -6.02 -9.98 8.19
C ASP A 59 -4.98 -9.20 7.38
N LEU A 60 -3.90 -8.75 8.02
CA LEU A 60 -2.79 -8.07 7.34
C LEU A 60 -2.07 -8.97 6.34
N ALA A 61 -1.93 -10.27 6.64
CA ALA A 61 -1.35 -11.23 5.71
C ALA A 61 -2.23 -11.40 4.46
N THR A 62 -3.55 -11.49 4.61
CA THR A 62 -4.51 -11.54 3.49
C THR A 62 -4.39 -10.30 2.61
N ILE A 63 -4.43 -9.10 3.21
CA ILE A 63 -4.28 -7.84 2.48
C ILE A 63 -2.95 -7.80 1.70
N ASN A 64 -1.86 -8.29 2.31
CA ASN A 64 -0.56 -8.35 1.64
C ASN A 64 -0.57 -9.27 0.42
N VAL A 65 -1.26 -10.41 0.50
CA VAL A 65 -1.42 -11.33 -0.64
C VAL A 65 -2.22 -10.67 -1.76
N ASP A 66 -3.33 -10.00 -1.42
CA ASP A 66 -4.16 -9.30 -2.41
C ASP A 66 -3.36 -8.23 -3.15
N ILE A 67 -2.63 -7.37 -2.41
CA ILE A 67 -1.75 -6.35 -3.00
C ILE A 67 -0.65 -6.98 -3.86
N ALA A 68 -0.06 -8.09 -3.41
CA ALA A 68 0.97 -8.80 -4.17
C ALA A 68 0.45 -9.36 -5.50
N CYS A 69 -0.84 -9.69 -5.57
CA CYS A 69 -1.52 -10.10 -6.80
C CYS A 69 -1.91 -8.91 -7.70
N GLU A 70 -2.33 -7.77 -7.14
CA GLU A 70 -2.71 -6.58 -7.93
C GLU A 70 -1.52 -5.90 -8.62
N ILE A 71 -0.35 -5.85 -7.97
CA ILE A 71 0.87 -5.21 -8.52
C ILE A 71 1.26 -5.75 -9.91
N PRO A 72 1.40 -7.06 -10.15
CA PRO A 72 1.76 -7.58 -11.46
C PRO A 72 0.68 -7.31 -12.52
N GLU A 73 -0.60 -7.32 -12.16
CA GLU A 73 -1.69 -6.99 -13.07
C GLU A 73 -1.60 -5.53 -13.53
N LEU A 74 -1.40 -4.60 -12.59
CA LEU A 74 -1.19 -3.19 -12.91
C LEU A 74 0.06 -2.96 -13.76
N LYS A 75 1.16 -3.68 -13.47
CA LYS A 75 2.38 -3.62 -14.29
C LYS A 75 2.14 -4.12 -15.72
N ALA A 76 1.34 -5.17 -15.88
CA ALA A 76 0.97 -5.68 -17.20
C ALA A 76 0.15 -4.64 -17.98
N GLN A 77 -0.85 -4.02 -17.34
CA GLN A 77 -1.67 -2.96 -17.95
C GLN A 77 -0.82 -1.75 -18.37
N VAL A 78 0.10 -1.30 -17.52
CA VAL A 78 1.02 -0.20 -17.86
C VAL A 78 1.88 -0.56 -19.07
N THR A 79 2.38 -1.78 -19.13
CA THR A 79 3.20 -2.26 -20.26
C THR A 79 2.38 -2.29 -21.55
N GLU A 80 1.14 -2.78 -21.50
CA GLU A 80 0.23 -2.82 -22.63
C GLU A 80 -0.06 -1.41 -23.16
N LEU A 81 -0.41 -0.47 -22.28
CA LEU A 81 -0.65 0.93 -22.64
C LEU A 81 0.59 1.61 -23.22
N GLN A 82 1.79 1.29 -22.74
CA GLN A 82 3.03 1.79 -23.31
C GLN A 82 3.27 1.26 -24.73
N LEU A 83 2.99 -0.02 -24.97
CA LEU A 83 3.10 -0.62 -26.29
C LEU A 83 2.06 -0.04 -27.26
N GLU A 84 0.83 0.18 -26.82
CA GLU A 84 -0.20 0.81 -27.63
C GLU A 84 0.18 2.26 -28.01
N ASN A 85 0.63 3.06 -27.04
CA ASN A 85 1.13 4.40 -27.31
C ASN A 85 2.29 4.37 -28.32
N ALA A 86 3.26 3.47 -28.15
CA ALA A 86 4.37 3.33 -29.08
C ALA A 86 3.86 3.02 -30.50
N ARG A 87 2.91 2.08 -30.65
CA ARG A 87 2.30 1.75 -31.94
C ARG A 87 1.61 2.95 -32.58
N LEU A 88 0.82 3.71 -31.81
CA LEU A 88 0.13 4.90 -32.30
C LEU A 88 1.11 5.98 -32.76
N PHE A 89 2.14 6.27 -31.96
CA PHE A 89 3.18 7.24 -32.33
C PHE A 89 3.93 6.83 -33.61
N HIS A 90 4.24 5.54 -33.76
CA HIS A 90 4.92 5.04 -34.95
C HIS A 90 4.02 5.11 -36.18
N GLY A 91 2.74 4.75 -36.06
CA GLY A 91 1.75 4.87 -37.12
C GLY A 91 1.58 6.31 -37.57
N GLN A 92 1.30 7.23 -36.63
CA GLN A 92 1.14 8.65 -36.93
C GLN A 92 2.40 9.26 -37.59
N SER A 93 3.59 8.82 -37.18
CA SER A 93 4.85 9.28 -37.78
C SER A 93 5.07 8.72 -39.19
N ALA A 94 4.56 7.53 -39.50
CA ALA A 94 4.54 6.98 -40.85
C ALA A 94 3.57 7.77 -41.73
N ASP A 95 2.33 7.93 -41.29
CA ASP A 95 1.28 8.67 -42.00
C ASP A 95 1.72 10.10 -42.31
N THR A 96 2.31 10.79 -41.33
CA THR A 96 2.82 12.16 -41.51
C THR A 96 3.91 12.21 -42.57
N ARG A 97 4.81 11.22 -42.61
CA ARG A 97 5.86 11.14 -43.63
C ARG A 97 5.27 10.88 -45.01
N GLU A 98 4.29 9.99 -45.14
CA GLU A 98 3.61 9.71 -46.40
C GLU A 98 2.87 10.92 -46.93
N LEU A 99 2.10 11.61 -46.08
CA LEU A 99 1.42 12.86 -46.43
C LEU A 99 2.40 13.93 -46.88
N MET A 100 3.57 14.04 -46.23
CA MET A 100 4.65 14.93 -46.69
C MET A 100 5.16 14.52 -48.07
N GLN A 101 5.42 13.24 -48.33
CA GLN A 101 5.88 12.81 -49.65
C GLN A 101 4.85 13.10 -50.74
N ILE A 102 3.57 12.84 -50.48
CA ILE A 102 2.47 13.14 -51.40
C ILE A 102 2.41 14.64 -51.68
N ALA A 103 2.45 15.46 -50.63
CA ALA A 103 2.41 16.92 -50.77
C ALA A 103 3.61 17.45 -51.58
N GLY A 104 4.79 16.87 -51.40
CA GLY A 104 5.99 17.22 -52.17
C GLY A 104 5.86 16.87 -53.65
N ARG A 105 5.33 15.69 -53.96
CA ARG A 105 5.05 15.28 -55.35
C ARG A 105 4.00 16.18 -56.00
N LEU A 106 2.93 16.52 -55.28
CA LEU A 106 1.91 17.45 -55.77
C LEU A 106 2.48 18.83 -56.06
N PHE A 107 3.34 19.34 -55.17
CA PHE A 107 4.06 20.60 -55.35
C PHE A 107 4.99 20.56 -56.59
N GLU A 108 5.70 19.46 -56.79
CA GLU A 108 6.53 19.28 -57.98
C GLU A 108 5.70 19.25 -59.26
N LEU A 109 4.58 18.54 -59.26
CA LEU A 109 3.65 18.47 -60.40
C LEU A 109 3.03 19.84 -60.71
N SER A 110 2.57 20.59 -59.71
CA SER A 110 2.02 21.94 -59.93
C SER A 110 3.07 22.86 -60.55
N THR A 111 4.33 22.77 -60.08
CA THR A 111 5.46 23.53 -60.63
C THR A 111 5.74 23.16 -62.09
N ARG A 112 5.75 21.86 -62.42
CA ARG A 112 5.97 21.37 -63.80
C ARG A 112 4.84 21.76 -64.76
N LEU A 113 3.60 21.76 -64.28
CA LEU A 113 2.42 22.13 -65.08
C LEU A 113 2.19 23.65 -65.13
N GLY A 114 3.01 24.45 -64.44
CA GLY A 114 2.85 25.91 -64.37
C GLY A 114 1.58 26.35 -63.64
N LEU A 115 1.00 25.49 -62.79
CA LEU A 115 -0.21 25.80 -62.04
C LEU A 115 0.14 26.70 -60.84
N PRO A 116 -0.43 27.91 -60.74
CA PRO A 116 -0.15 28.80 -59.63
C PRO A 116 -0.75 28.24 -58.33
N LEU A 117 0.08 28.14 -57.30
CA LEU A 117 -0.38 27.86 -55.94
C LEU A 117 -0.87 29.15 -55.29
N ASP A 118 -1.98 29.07 -54.54
CA ASP A 118 -2.47 30.18 -53.74
C ASP A 118 -1.44 30.58 -52.65
N ARG A 119 -1.58 31.81 -52.14
CA ARG A 119 -0.62 32.39 -51.20
C ARG A 119 -0.46 31.55 -49.92
N ALA A 120 -1.56 31.00 -49.39
CA ALA A 120 -1.53 30.24 -48.14
C ALA A 120 -0.80 28.91 -48.33
N THR A 121 -1.10 28.18 -49.41
CA THR A 121 -0.43 26.92 -49.75
C THR A 121 1.07 27.12 -50.01
N ARG A 122 1.43 28.21 -50.70
CA ARG A 122 2.84 28.57 -50.96
C ARG A 122 3.61 28.85 -49.67
N GLU A 123 2.99 29.54 -48.72
CA GLU A 123 3.58 29.84 -47.42
C GLU A 123 3.77 28.57 -46.57
N ILE A 124 2.80 27.65 -46.60
CA ILE A 124 2.90 26.35 -45.92
C ILE A 124 4.07 25.53 -46.46
N PHE A 125 4.25 25.47 -47.77
CA PHE A 125 5.38 24.76 -48.39
C PHE A 125 6.72 25.46 -48.11
N ALA A 126 6.77 26.79 -48.15
CA ALA A 126 7.97 27.56 -47.84
C ALA A 126 8.46 27.36 -46.40
N ARG A 127 7.54 27.34 -45.41
CA ARG A 127 7.87 27.04 -44.00
C ARG A 127 8.44 25.64 -43.82
N ARG A 128 8.16 24.72 -44.74
CA ARG A 128 8.66 23.34 -44.77
C ARG A 128 9.89 23.17 -45.67
N GLY A 129 10.46 24.26 -46.17
CA GLY A 129 11.69 24.29 -46.95
C GLY A 129 11.50 24.05 -48.46
N TRP A 130 10.27 23.89 -48.95
CA TRP A 130 10.01 23.71 -50.39
C TRP A 130 9.78 25.08 -51.04
N ARG A 131 10.71 25.46 -51.92
CA ARG A 131 10.67 26.74 -52.65
C ARG A 131 10.38 26.48 -54.12
N THR A 132 9.45 27.23 -54.70
CA THR A 132 9.18 27.21 -56.14
C THR A 132 10.27 28.03 -56.83
N ASN A 133 11.10 27.40 -57.68
CA ASN A 133 12.02 28.13 -58.57
C ASN A 133 11.31 28.73 -59.79
N THR A 134 10.01 28.52 -59.96
CA THR A 134 9.24 29.15 -61.02
C THR A 134 9.00 30.62 -60.69
N LEU A 135 9.95 31.44 -61.13
CA LEU A 135 9.73 32.81 -61.57
C LEU A 135 8.64 32.78 -62.66
N VAL A 136 7.37 32.81 -62.27
CA VAL A 136 6.33 33.33 -63.16
C VAL A 136 6.23 34.81 -62.80
N PRO A 137 6.61 35.74 -63.70
CA PRO A 137 6.42 37.15 -63.47
C PRO A 137 4.92 37.41 -63.31
N ASP A 138 4.53 38.15 -62.28
CA ASP A 138 3.21 38.77 -62.23
C ASP A 138 3.02 39.58 -63.52
N GLN A 139 2.06 39.17 -64.34
CA GLN A 139 1.48 39.97 -65.43
C GLN A 139 0.04 40.32 -65.05
#